data_AF-A0A928Q8K9-F1
#
_entry.id   AF-A0A928Q8K9-F1
#
_cell.length_a   1.000
_cell.length_b   1.000
_cell.length_c   1.000
_cell.angle_alpha   90.00
_cell.angle_beta   90.00
_cell.angle_gamma   90.00
#
_symmetry.space_group_name_H-M   'P 1'
#
loop_
_entity.id
_entity.type
_entity.pdbx_description
1 polymer ?
#
loop_
_entity_poly.entity_id
_entity_poly.type
_entity_poly.pdbx_seq_one_letter_code
_entity_poly.pdbx_strand_id
1 'polypeptide(L)'
;MNQMNKTIKGVICIFISMALIFTGAIVSAEKAVGKYTYKYFTYNINSDDTITLISCDTSVTEALIPSKIDNMPVVAVNGSTFEGCSSLKKITVSSDNEYFSVSSEGILMSKDKSKLIKCPPLADVSSYNIPSEVSTIAPYCFENTDTLGYVTIPENVSTIGKSAFNGTSFTCITISNPSAYIGSEALGYNGNEKTEDFTIYGHENSTAQKYAEDNGFSFIPFGNNSFDVSINGNLYFYNDDKSFSSENIIIKNKSGNAVQYSFSSTPADVFQTNKSGLTQIELLSSDNSIITYVNVRVAMAGDSNMDGKITVADAAATARKLAGKKSFTLFENMCADKNKDGKTTVADAAATARELAKKYH
;
A
#
# COMPACT_ATOMS: atom_id res chain seq x y z
N MET A 1 51.00 3.81 46.99
CA MET A 1 50.97 3.61 45.52
C MET A 1 49.62 3.04 45.14
N ASN A 2 49.02 3.61 44.08
CA ASN A 2 47.82 3.21 43.30
C ASN A 2 46.52 2.85 44.07
N GLN A 3 45.38 3.55 43.93
CA GLN A 3 44.55 3.90 42.73
C GLN A 3 43.92 2.69 42.00
N MET A 4 42.60 2.49 42.22
CA MET A 4 41.49 2.37 41.24
C MET A 4 40.33 1.55 41.83
N ASN A 5 39.15 2.10 42.17
CA ASN A 5 38.04 2.66 41.37
C ASN A 5 37.06 1.64 40.70
N LYS A 6 35.84 1.58 41.29
CA LYS A 6 34.49 1.50 40.66
C LYS A 6 34.14 0.41 39.63
N THR A 7 33.26 -0.50 40.06
CA THR A 7 32.17 -1.21 39.31
C THR A 7 31.27 -1.89 40.38
N ILE A 8 29.95 -2.09 40.28
CA ILE A 8 28.87 -1.77 39.32
C ILE A 8 27.61 -1.38 40.14
N LYS A 9 26.74 -0.52 39.60
CA LYS A 9 25.41 -0.23 40.20
C LYS A 9 24.34 -1.19 39.66
N GLY A 10 23.56 -1.77 40.58
CA GLY A 10 22.12 -1.99 40.42
C GLY A 10 21.65 -3.08 39.44
N VAL A 11 21.27 -4.24 40.00
CA VAL A 11 20.16 -5.05 39.49
C VAL A 11 19.23 -5.32 40.67
N ILE A 12 17.99 -4.84 40.60
CA ILE A 12 16.95 -5.14 41.58
C ILE A 12 16.26 -6.44 41.15
N CYS A 13 16.75 -7.57 41.63
CA CYS A 13 16.02 -8.83 41.55
C CYS A 13 15.04 -8.91 42.73
N ILE A 14 13.77 -9.18 42.43
CA ILE A 14 12.74 -9.44 43.45
C ILE A 14 13.04 -10.81 44.06
N PHE A 15 13.41 -10.83 45.34
CA PHE A 15 13.64 -12.07 46.09
C PHE A 15 12.31 -12.74 46.45
N ILE A 16 12.12 -13.98 45.99
CA ILE A 16 11.25 -14.94 46.69
C ILE A 16 12.18 -15.85 47.50
N SER A 17 11.99 -15.86 48.81
CA SER A 17 12.87 -16.53 49.76
C SER A 17 12.56 -18.02 49.90
N MET A 18 13.49 -18.89 49.50
CA MET A 18 13.63 -20.20 50.14
C MET A 18 15.09 -20.66 50.06
N ALA A 19 15.67 -21.05 51.21
CA ALA A 19 17.07 -21.42 51.30
C ALA A 19 17.30 -22.87 50.87
N LEU A 20 18.42 -23.15 50.20
CA LEU A 20 18.99 -24.50 50.06
C LEU A 20 20.52 -24.42 49.90
N ILE A 21 21.18 -25.54 50.20
CA ILE A 21 22.59 -25.60 50.62
C ILE A 21 23.53 -25.90 49.43
N PHE A 22 24.77 -25.43 49.53
CA PHE A 22 25.87 -25.64 48.57
C PHE A 22 26.13 -27.14 48.27
N THR A 23 26.01 -27.54 47.00
CA THR A 23 26.87 -28.55 46.38
C THR A 23 27.20 -28.10 44.95
N GLY A 24 28.43 -28.38 44.52
CA GLY A 24 28.92 -27.92 43.21
C GLY A 24 28.35 -28.75 42.07
N ALA A 25 27.39 -28.18 41.34
CA ALA A 25 27.10 -28.57 39.97
C ALA A 25 27.34 -27.34 39.08
N ILE A 26 28.07 -27.50 37.98
CA ILE A 26 28.05 -26.53 36.88
C ILE A 26 26.68 -26.70 36.23
N VAL A 27 25.69 -25.95 36.74
CA VAL A 27 24.46 -25.72 35.99
C VAL A 27 24.87 -24.86 34.81
N SER A 28 25.09 -25.47 33.65
CA SER A 28 24.89 -24.78 32.40
C SER A 28 23.46 -24.25 32.46
N ALA A 29 23.32 -22.93 32.58
CA ALA A 29 22.01 -22.31 32.59
C ALA A 29 21.38 -22.57 31.22
N GLU A 30 20.54 -23.61 31.16
CA GLU A 30 19.74 -23.94 29.99
C GLU A 30 18.88 -22.71 29.72
N LYS A 31 19.21 -21.99 28.64
CA LYS A 31 18.71 -20.64 28.40
C LYS A 31 17.20 -20.75 28.20
N ALA A 32 16.44 -20.29 29.18
CA ALA A 32 15.01 -20.53 29.23
C ALA A 32 14.34 -20.11 27.92
N VAL A 33 13.66 -21.05 27.26
CA VAL A 33 12.86 -20.79 26.07
C VAL A 33 11.64 -19.99 26.51
N GLY A 34 11.80 -18.66 26.57
CA GLY A 34 10.85 -17.73 27.12
C GLY A 34 10.52 -16.59 26.17
N LYS A 35 9.32 -16.03 26.35
CA LYS A 35 8.93 -14.75 25.74
C LYS A 35 9.33 -13.63 26.70
N TYR A 36 10.15 -12.70 26.23
CA TYR A 36 10.65 -11.56 26.98
C TYR A 36 10.00 -10.27 26.48
N THR A 37 9.99 -9.20 27.28
CA THR A 37 9.41 -7.90 26.89
C THR A 37 10.44 -6.77 26.96
N TYR A 38 10.39 -5.88 25.97
CA TYR A 38 11.20 -4.66 25.91
C TYR A 38 10.33 -3.51 25.41
N LYS A 39 10.02 -2.56 26.30
CA LYS A 39 9.02 -1.50 26.05
C LYS A 39 7.69 -2.13 25.60
N TYR A 40 7.25 -1.83 24.38
CA TYR A 40 6.05 -2.34 23.71
C TYR A 40 6.31 -3.60 22.86
N PHE A 41 7.52 -4.15 22.81
CA PHE A 41 7.79 -5.40 22.08
C PHE A 41 7.80 -6.62 22.99
N THR A 42 7.25 -7.73 22.49
CA THR A 42 7.61 -9.08 22.95
C THR A 42 8.63 -9.68 21.99
N TYR A 43 9.65 -10.36 22.53
CA TYR A 43 10.73 -10.95 21.75
C TYR A 43 11.13 -12.34 22.26
N ASN A 44 11.71 -13.13 21.36
CA ASN A 44 12.44 -14.35 21.69
C ASN A 44 13.94 -14.08 21.60
N ILE A 45 14.71 -14.79 22.42
CA ILE A 45 16.17 -14.87 22.27
C ILE A 45 16.49 -16.19 21.57
N ASN A 46 17.26 -16.10 20.49
CA ASN A 46 17.68 -17.22 19.67
C ASN A 46 18.88 -17.96 20.31
N SER A 47 19.22 -19.15 19.79
CA SER A 47 20.30 -20.00 20.32
C SER A 47 21.72 -19.45 20.11
N ASP A 48 21.86 -18.45 19.25
CA ASP A 48 23.11 -17.77 18.86
C ASP A 48 23.26 -16.39 19.53
N ASP A 49 22.55 -16.16 20.64
CA ASP A 49 22.48 -14.90 21.38
C ASP A 49 21.95 -13.70 20.55
N THR A 50 21.23 -13.95 19.46
CA THR A 50 20.49 -12.92 18.70
C THR A 50 19.02 -12.81 19.13
N ILE A 51 18.32 -11.75 18.71
CA ILE A 51 16.93 -11.48 19.08
C ILE A 51 15.99 -11.43 17.87
N THR A 52 14.83 -12.06 18.04
CA THR A 52 13.67 -12.00 17.14
C THR A 52 12.52 -11.27 17.83
N LEU A 53 12.08 -10.12 17.32
CA LEU A 53 10.83 -9.49 17.75
C LEU A 53 9.65 -10.33 17.24
N ILE A 54 8.62 -10.56 18.08
CA ILE A 54 7.49 -11.45 17.77
C ILE A 54 6.10 -10.83 17.95
N SER A 55 5.95 -9.78 18.75
CA SER A 55 4.71 -8.98 18.83
C SER A 55 4.98 -7.56 19.32
N CYS A 56 4.03 -6.67 19.10
CA CYS A 56 4.03 -5.28 19.52
C CYS A 56 2.71 -4.94 20.23
N ASP A 57 2.76 -4.02 21.19
CA ASP A 57 1.57 -3.47 21.86
C ASP A 57 0.72 -2.68 20.86
N THR A 58 -0.53 -3.10 20.64
CA THR A 58 -1.43 -2.52 19.63
C THR A 58 -1.87 -1.09 19.94
N SER A 59 -1.64 -0.61 21.17
CA SER A 59 -1.88 0.78 21.57
C SER A 59 -0.74 1.74 21.21
N VAL A 60 0.42 1.23 20.77
CA VAL A 60 1.58 2.06 20.48
C VAL A 60 1.33 2.95 19.25
N THR A 61 1.73 4.22 19.33
CA THR A 61 1.60 5.19 18.23
C THR A 61 2.89 5.43 17.46
N GLU A 62 4.05 5.28 18.12
CA GLU A 62 5.37 5.34 17.49
C GLU A 62 6.27 4.20 17.99
N ALA A 63 6.87 3.45 17.06
CA ALA A 63 7.80 2.38 17.37
C ALA A 63 9.23 2.71 16.91
N LEU A 64 10.20 2.44 17.76
CA LEU A 64 11.63 2.39 17.44
C LEU A 64 12.12 0.95 17.48
N ILE A 65 12.60 0.41 16.36
CA ILE A 65 13.35 -0.85 16.29
C ILE A 65 14.77 -0.60 16.81
N PRO A 66 15.17 -1.15 17.96
CA PRO A 66 16.52 -0.97 18.46
C PRO A 66 17.52 -1.81 17.65
N SER A 67 18.80 -1.45 17.67
CA SER A 67 19.89 -2.32 17.18
C SER A 67 20.13 -3.51 18.08
N LYS A 68 19.98 -3.32 19.41
CA LYS A 68 20.24 -4.31 20.46
C LYS A 68 19.26 -4.18 21.62
N ILE A 69 18.99 -5.30 22.30
CA ILE A 69 18.34 -5.36 23.62
C ILE A 69 19.27 -6.17 24.53
N ASP A 70 19.61 -5.65 25.70
CA ASP A 70 20.55 -6.27 26.66
C ASP A 70 21.86 -6.78 26.02
N ASN A 71 22.42 -5.95 25.12
CA ASN A 71 23.61 -6.20 24.29
C ASN A 71 23.47 -7.26 23.18
N MET A 72 22.37 -8.01 23.12
CA MET A 72 22.07 -8.97 22.06
C MET A 72 21.49 -8.24 20.84
N PRO A 73 21.95 -8.52 19.60
CA PRO A 73 21.48 -7.83 18.39
C PRO A 73 20.06 -8.24 18.00
N VAL A 74 19.26 -7.26 17.57
CA VAL A 74 17.93 -7.51 16.98
C VAL A 74 18.10 -7.77 15.50
N VAL A 75 18.06 -9.06 15.12
CA VAL A 75 18.36 -9.54 13.78
C VAL A 75 17.12 -9.90 12.97
N ALA A 76 16.00 -10.13 13.66
CA ALA A 76 14.75 -10.56 13.04
C ALA A 76 13.53 -9.81 13.61
N VAL A 77 12.59 -9.50 12.70
CA VAL A 77 11.24 -9.05 13.02
C VAL A 77 10.29 -10.06 12.36
N ASN A 78 9.51 -10.77 13.18
CA ASN A 78 8.55 -11.76 12.69
C ASN A 78 7.41 -11.05 11.93
N GLY A 79 6.77 -11.73 10.97
CA GLY A 79 5.69 -11.15 10.15
C GLY A 79 4.54 -10.61 10.99
N SER A 80 4.06 -11.38 11.98
CA SER A 80 3.01 -10.96 12.93
C SER A 80 3.47 -9.94 13.98
N THR A 81 4.69 -9.39 13.94
CA THR A 81 5.14 -8.47 15.01
C THR A 81 4.22 -7.24 15.15
N PHE A 82 3.62 -6.79 14.05
CA PHE A 82 2.75 -5.61 14.01
C PHE A 82 1.28 -5.93 13.67
N GLU A 83 0.87 -7.19 13.84
CA GLU A 83 -0.52 -7.63 13.71
C GLU A 83 -1.43 -6.84 14.67
N GLY A 84 -2.52 -6.25 14.15
CA GLY A 84 -3.47 -5.46 14.92
C GLY A 84 -2.97 -4.11 15.43
N CYS A 85 -1.78 -3.65 15.02
CA CYS A 85 -1.20 -2.37 15.45
C CYS A 85 -1.81 -1.16 14.72
N SER A 86 -3.14 -1.01 14.75
CA SER A 86 -3.88 0.06 14.07
C SER A 86 -3.62 1.47 14.63
N SER A 87 -3.11 1.58 15.86
CA SER A 87 -2.71 2.87 16.44
C SER A 87 -1.34 3.38 15.95
N LEU A 88 -0.52 2.51 15.32
CA LEU A 88 0.86 2.79 14.96
C LEU A 88 0.94 3.72 13.75
N LYS A 89 1.42 4.94 13.95
CA LYS A 89 1.53 5.99 12.91
C LYS A 89 2.94 6.14 12.34
N LYS A 90 3.95 5.63 13.04
CA LYS A 90 5.35 5.86 12.68
C LYS A 90 6.27 4.77 13.18
N ILE A 91 7.16 4.29 12.32
CA ILE A 91 8.26 3.41 12.69
C ILE A 91 9.57 4.15 12.45
N THR A 92 10.53 3.93 13.35
CA THR A 92 11.92 4.37 13.25
C THR A 92 12.84 3.19 13.54
N VAL A 93 14.07 3.23 13.06
CA VAL A 93 15.09 2.20 13.28
C VAL A 93 16.34 2.90 13.81
N SER A 94 17.00 2.33 14.83
CA SER A 94 18.27 2.89 15.33
C SER A 94 19.32 2.94 14.21
N SER A 95 20.11 4.02 14.15
CA SER A 95 21.08 4.27 13.08
C SER A 95 22.18 3.21 12.97
N ASP A 96 22.46 2.50 14.06
CA ASP A 96 23.42 1.39 14.19
C ASP A 96 22.78 0.00 13.98
N ASN A 97 21.51 -0.09 13.57
CA ASN A 97 20.89 -1.38 13.24
C ASN A 97 21.38 -1.87 11.86
N GLU A 98 21.95 -3.07 11.82
CA GLU A 98 22.54 -3.67 10.61
C GLU A 98 21.52 -4.44 9.74
N TYR A 99 20.33 -4.74 10.26
CA TYR A 99 19.35 -5.68 9.67
C TYR A 99 18.09 -5.01 9.11
N PHE A 100 17.77 -3.79 9.56
CA PHE A 100 16.56 -3.07 9.19
C PHE A 100 16.85 -1.64 8.72
N SER A 101 15.89 -1.10 7.97
CA SER A 101 15.86 0.30 7.54
C SER A 101 14.42 0.80 7.47
N VAL A 102 14.25 2.12 7.32
CA VAL A 102 12.95 2.74 7.04
C VAL A 102 13.06 3.50 5.72
N SER A 103 12.05 3.38 4.85
CA SER A 103 11.99 4.12 3.59
C SER A 103 11.73 5.62 3.82
N SER A 104 11.81 6.43 2.75
CA SER A 104 11.43 7.86 2.78
C SER A 104 9.97 8.10 3.19
N GLU A 105 9.11 7.11 2.96
CA GLU A 105 7.67 7.11 3.23
C GLU A 105 7.34 6.62 4.66
N GLY A 106 8.34 6.14 5.43
CA GLY A 106 8.13 5.61 6.78
C GLY A 106 7.89 4.10 6.88
N ILE A 107 8.09 3.35 5.80
CA ILE A 107 7.84 1.90 5.74
C ILE A 107 9.04 1.14 6.31
N LEU A 108 8.82 0.22 7.23
CA LEU A 108 9.85 -0.65 7.79
C LEU A 108 10.24 -1.75 6.78
N MET A 109 11.53 -1.84 6.48
CA MET A 109 12.12 -2.77 5.52
C MET A 109 13.32 -3.51 6.11
N SER A 110 13.72 -4.61 5.50
CA SER A 110 15.07 -5.18 5.69
C SER A 110 16.17 -4.22 5.20
N LYS A 111 17.41 -4.38 5.65
CA LYS A 111 18.54 -3.49 5.29
C LYS A 111 18.87 -3.51 3.80
N ASP A 112 18.76 -4.68 3.19
CA ASP A 112 18.93 -4.94 1.76
C ASP A 112 17.71 -4.54 0.92
N LYS A 113 16.64 -4.04 1.56
CA LYS A 113 15.35 -3.66 0.98
C LYS A 113 14.54 -4.82 0.35
N SER A 114 15.00 -6.07 0.44
CA SER A 114 14.31 -7.21 -0.18
C SER A 114 12.97 -7.57 0.44
N LYS A 115 12.68 -7.07 1.65
CA LYS A 115 11.45 -7.36 2.38
C LYS A 115 10.78 -6.11 2.95
N LEU A 116 9.51 -5.91 2.61
CA LEU A 116 8.61 -5.00 3.34
C LEU A 116 8.09 -5.71 4.59
N ILE A 117 8.18 -5.05 5.75
CA ILE A 117 7.87 -5.65 7.06
C ILE A 117 6.60 -5.03 7.66
N LYS A 118 6.51 -3.69 7.72
CA LYS A 118 5.29 -2.99 8.13
C LYS A 118 5.24 -1.60 7.49
N CYS A 119 4.11 -1.31 6.87
CA CYS A 119 3.64 0.00 6.46
C CYS A 119 2.69 0.53 7.55
N PRO A 120 3.05 1.60 8.27
CA PRO A 120 2.08 2.41 9.02
C PRO A 120 1.14 3.15 8.05
N PRO A 121 -0.01 3.69 8.50
CA PRO A 121 -0.86 4.55 7.68
C PRO A 121 -0.06 5.73 7.11
N LEU A 122 0.00 5.84 5.78
CA LEU A 122 0.81 6.82 5.08
C LEU A 122 0.03 8.14 4.95
N ALA A 123 0.50 9.19 5.61
CA ALA A 123 -0.08 10.52 5.45
C ALA A 123 0.18 11.06 4.03
N ASP A 124 -0.85 11.64 3.40
CA ASP A 124 -0.77 12.33 2.10
C ASP A 124 -0.23 11.48 0.93
N VAL A 125 -0.40 10.16 1.01
CA VAL A 125 -0.01 9.18 -0.02
C VAL A 125 -1.21 8.34 -0.42
N SER A 126 -1.75 8.59 -1.61
CA SER A 126 -2.85 7.84 -2.20
C SER A 126 -2.41 6.52 -2.87
N SER A 127 -1.11 6.29 -3.03
CA SER A 127 -0.58 5.12 -3.74
C SER A 127 0.87 4.82 -3.38
N TYR A 128 1.24 3.54 -3.48
CA TYR A 128 2.60 3.09 -3.24
C TYR A 128 3.07 2.13 -4.35
N ASN A 129 4.17 2.50 -5.00
CA ASN A 129 4.88 1.65 -5.94
C ASN A 129 5.88 0.80 -5.17
N ILE A 130 5.73 -0.52 -5.21
CA ILE A 130 6.67 -1.42 -4.55
C ILE A 130 8.02 -1.41 -5.31
N PRO A 131 9.16 -1.15 -4.63
CA PRO A 131 10.48 -1.14 -5.28
C PRO A 131 10.84 -2.49 -5.94
N SER A 132 11.66 -2.43 -7.00
CA SER A 132 12.07 -3.61 -7.77
C SER A 132 13.00 -4.56 -7.00
N GLU A 133 13.57 -4.11 -5.89
CA GLU A 133 14.39 -4.91 -4.98
C GLU A 133 13.54 -5.82 -4.06
N VAL A 134 12.24 -5.53 -3.86
CA VAL A 134 11.38 -6.27 -2.92
C VAL A 134 11.00 -7.63 -3.49
N SER A 135 11.42 -8.72 -2.85
CA SER A 135 10.92 -10.08 -3.15
C SER A 135 9.76 -10.49 -2.24
N THR A 136 9.67 -9.90 -1.04
CA THR A 136 8.75 -10.34 0.01
C THR A 136 7.95 -9.20 0.63
N ILE A 137 6.64 -9.37 0.69
CA ILE A 137 5.73 -8.56 1.51
C ILE A 137 5.35 -9.40 2.73
N ALA A 138 5.72 -8.95 3.92
CA ALA A 138 5.45 -9.69 5.15
C ALA A 138 3.93 -9.84 5.44
N PRO A 139 3.53 -10.83 6.24
CA PRO A 139 2.19 -10.86 6.84
C PRO A 139 1.85 -9.52 7.50
N TYR A 140 0.59 -9.09 7.37
CA TYR A 140 0.06 -7.84 7.95
C TYR A 140 0.80 -6.55 7.55
N CYS A 141 1.63 -6.58 6.49
CA CYS A 141 2.50 -5.45 6.13
C CYS A 141 1.73 -4.14 5.87
N PHE A 142 0.66 -4.17 5.08
CA PHE A 142 -0.22 -3.02 4.81
C PHE A 142 -1.56 -3.13 5.56
N GLU A 143 -1.62 -3.98 6.60
CA GLU A 143 -2.83 -4.14 7.42
C GLU A 143 -3.29 -2.80 8.00
N ASN A 144 -4.58 -2.46 7.79
CA ASN A 144 -5.23 -1.20 8.17
C ASN A 144 -4.60 0.06 7.54
N THR A 145 -3.97 -0.05 6.36
CA THR A 145 -3.47 1.10 5.59
C THR A 145 -4.58 1.66 4.68
N ASP A 146 -5.63 2.21 5.30
CA ASP A 146 -6.83 2.73 4.62
C ASP A 146 -6.58 3.96 3.72
N THR A 147 -5.48 4.68 3.96
CA THR A 147 -4.99 5.81 3.15
C THR A 147 -4.58 5.44 1.71
N LEU A 148 -4.17 4.19 1.46
CA LEU A 148 -3.73 3.74 0.14
C LEU A 148 -4.91 3.36 -0.77
N GLY A 149 -5.09 4.15 -1.83
CA GLY A 149 -6.11 3.93 -2.86
C GLY A 149 -5.71 2.98 -4.00
N TYR A 150 -4.42 2.66 -4.16
CA TYR A 150 -3.95 1.52 -4.98
C TYR A 150 -2.52 1.07 -4.61
N VAL A 151 -2.20 -0.19 -4.94
CA VAL A 151 -0.85 -0.77 -4.92
C VAL A 151 -0.69 -1.70 -6.14
N THR A 152 0.48 -1.66 -6.78
CA THR A 152 0.88 -2.62 -7.82
C THR A 152 1.95 -3.56 -7.26
N ILE A 153 1.78 -4.87 -7.44
CA ILE A 153 2.73 -5.89 -7.00
C ILE A 153 3.57 -6.34 -8.20
N PRO A 154 4.84 -5.90 -8.32
CA PRO A 154 5.67 -6.14 -9.50
C PRO A 154 6.18 -7.59 -9.56
N GLU A 155 6.71 -7.98 -10.73
CA GLU A 155 7.12 -9.35 -11.05
C GLU A 155 8.19 -9.92 -10.09
N ASN A 156 9.04 -9.06 -9.51
CA ASN A 156 10.04 -9.45 -8.52
C ASN A 156 9.46 -9.95 -7.18
N VAL A 157 8.21 -9.63 -6.83
CA VAL A 157 7.59 -10.09 -5.58
C VAL A 157 7.13 -11.53 -5.72
N SER A 158 7.86 -12.45 -5.07
CA SER A 158 7.54 -13.88 -5.02
C SER A 158 6.66 -14.28 -3.84
N THR A 159 6.47 -13.41 -2.85
CA THR A 159 5.76 -13.75 -1.61
C THR A 159 4.94 -12.58 -1.07
N ILE A 160 3.64 -12.80 -0.93
CA ILE A 160 2.67 -11.91 -0.28
C ILE A 160 2.13 -12.63 0.95
N GLY A 161 2.44 -12.12 2.15
CA GLY A 161 2.10 -12.77 3.42
C GLY A 161 0.61 -12.80 3.75
N LYS A 162 0.25 -13.60 4.78
CA LYS A 162 -1.10 -13.64 5.35
C LYS A 162 -1.59 -12.23 5.68
N SER A 163 -2.84 -11.92 5.31
CA SER A 163 -3.52 -10.65 5.64
C SER A 163 -2.71 -9.40 5.27
N ALA A 164 -1.80 -9.49 4.29
CA ALA A 164 -0.84 -8.42 3.96
C ALA A 164 -1.51 -7.10 3.58
N PHE A 165 -2.69 -7.11 2.96
CA PHE A 165 -3.47 -5.92 2.62
C PHE A 165 -4.89 -5.96 3.23
N ASN A 166 -5.04 -6.60 4.41
CA ASN A 166 -6.33 -6.62 5.09
C ASN A 166 -6.67 -5.22 5.65
N GLY A 167 -7.90 -4.74 5.44
CA GLY A 167 -8.34 -3.42 5.92
C GLY A 167 -7.77 -2.24 5.12
N THR A 168 -7.36 -2.46 3.87
CA THR A 168 -7.08 -1.37 2.91
C THR A 168 -8.35 -0.89 2.21
N SER A 169 -8.34 0.33 1.66
CA SER A 169 -9.52 0.93 1.02
C SER A 169 -9.63 0.69 -0.49
N PHE A 170 -8.60 0.11 -1.12
CA PHE A 170 -8.60 -0.15 -2.55
C PHE A 170 -9.50 -1.33 -2.93
N THR A 171 -10.26 -1.19 -4.02
CA THR A 171 -11.16 -2.22 -4.57
C THR A 171 -10.49 -3.05 -5.68
N CYS A 172 -9.20 -2.84 -5.93
CA CYS A 172 -8.46 -3.64 -6.90
C CYS A 172 -6.97 -3.72 -6.59
N ILE A 173 -6.33 -4.78 -7.07
CA ILE A 173 -4.87 -4.96 -6.98
C ILE A 173 -4.34 -5.68 -8.23
N THR A 174 -3.13 -5.32 -8.66
CA THR A 174 -2.45 -5.97 -9.79
C THR A 174 -1.28 -6.81 -9.28
N ILE A 175 -1.24 -8.09 -9.68
CA ILE A 175 -0.18 -9.04 -9.36
C ILE A 175 0.54 -9.43 -10.67
N SER A 176 1.72 -8.85 -10.90
CA SER A 176 2.49 -9.10 -12.12
C SER A 176 3.26 -10.42 -12.10
N ASN A 177 3.60 -10.98 -10.93
CA ASN A 177 4.24 -12.30 -10.86
C ASN A 177 3.19 -13.42 -10.99
N PRO A 178 3.21 -14.24 -12.05
CA PRO A 178 2.22 -15.31 -12.23
C PRO A 178 2.32 -16.42 -11.16
N SER A 179 3.47 -16.55 -10.50
CA SER A 179 3.82 -17.63 -9.56
C SER A 179 4.06 -17.15 -8.12
N ALA A 180 3.59 -15.95 -7.75
CA ALA A 180 3.70 -15.46 -6.38
C ALA A 180 2.95 -16.36 -5.38
N TYR A 181 3.58 -16.64 -4.23
CA TYR A 181 2.84 -17.17 -3.10
C TYR A 181 1.93 -16.07 -2.52
N ILE A 182 0.63 -16.35 -2.41
CA ILE A 182 -0.37 -15.43 -1.83
C ILE A 182 -0.95 -16.07 -0.57
N GLY A 183 -0.70 -15.47 0.59
CA GLY A 183 -1.16 -15.95 1.89
C GLY A 183 -2.67 -15.84 2.10
N SER A 184 -3.20 -16.56 3.08
CA SER A 184 -4.62 -16.49 3.46
C SER A 184 -5.03 -15.04 3.75
N GLU A 185 -6.21 -14.62 3.26
CA GLU A 185 -6.78 -13.28 3.47
C GLU A 185 -5.87 -12.10 3.03
N ALA A 186 -4.82 -12.36 2.26
CA ALA A 186 -3.86 -11.33 1.85
C ALA A 186 -4.48 -10.18 1.03
N LEU A 187 -5.50 -10.46 0.21
CA LEU A 187 -6.08 -9.51 -0.76
C LEU A 187 -7.61 -9.49 -0.61
N GLY A 188 -8.23 -8.30 -0.66
CA GLY A 188 -9.70 -8.16 -0.76
C GLY A 188 -10.50 -8.40 0.52
N TYR A 189 -9.86 -8.34 1.68
CA TYR A 189 -10.52 -8.48 2.98
C TYR A 189 -10.43 -7.21 3.82
N ASN A 190 -11.45 -6.94 4.62
CA ASN A 190 -11.49 -5.91 5.65
C ASN A 190 -11.94 -6.57 6.97
N GLY A 191 -11.00 -6.79 7.89
CA GLY A 191 -11.20 -7.71 9.00
C GLY A 191 -11.53 -9.12 8.49
N ASN A 192 -12.67 -9.67 8.93
CA ASN A 192 -13.17 -10.98 8.50
C ASN A 192 -14.14 -10.91 7.31
N GLU A 193 -14.42 -9.72 6.78
CA GLU A 193 -15.37 -9.51 5.68
C GLU A 193 -14.65 -9.33 4.35
N LYS A 194 -15.31 -9.69 3.24
CA LYS A 194 -14.79 -9.43 1.90
C LYS A 194 -15.14 -8.02 1.45
N THR A 195 -14.20 -7.35 0.81
CA THR A 195 -14.43 -6.07 0.12
C THR A 195 -15.34 -6.31 -1.08
N GLU A 196 -16.46 -5.58 -1.14
CA GLU A 196 -17.39 -5.59 -2.26
C GLU A 196 -16.69 -5.19 -3.58
N ASP A 197 -17.05 -5.84 -4.69
CA ASP A 197 -16.50 -5.60 -6.03
C ASP A 197 -14.95 -5.71 -6.16
N PHE A 198 -14.28 -6.38 -5.20
CA PHE A 198 -12.82 -6.48 -5.22
C PHE A 198 -12.30 -7.28 -6.43
N THR A 199 -11.44 -6.64 -7.22
CA THR A 199 -10.94 -7.19 -8.49
C THR A 199 -9.42 -7.40 -8.49
N ILE A 200 -9.00 -8.61 -8.80
CA ILE A 200 -7.59 -8.98 -8.95
C ILE A 200 -7.23 -8.99 -10.44
N TYR A 201 -6.14 -8.31 -10.79
CA TYR A 201 -5.55 -8.30 -12.13
C TYR A 201 -4.27 -9.13 -12.12
N GLY A 202 -4.04 -9.97 -13.13
CA GLY A 202 -2.85 -10.82 -13.22
C GLY A 202 -2.79 -11.60 -14.53
N HIS A 203 -1.78 -12.46 -14.70
CA HIS A 203 -1.72 -13.36 -15.87
C HIS A 203 -2.80 -14.46 -15.79
N GLU A 204 -3.30 -14.94 -16.94
CA GLU A 204 -4.06 -16.19 -16.99
C GLU A 204 -3.28 -17.37 -16.40
N ASN A 205 -3.99 -18.31 -15.79
CA ASN A 205 -3.45 -19.50 -15.12
C ASN A 205 -2.46 -19.17 -13.97
N SER A 206 -2.51 -17.95 -13.44
CA SER A 206 -1.65 -17.52 -12.34
C SER A 206 -2.15 -17.96 -10.96
N THR A 207 -1.24 -17.92 -10.00
CA THR A 207 -1.53 -17.93 -8.56
C THR A 207 -2.53 -16.85 -8.14
N ALA A 208 -2.51 -15.67 -8.77
CA ALA A 208 -3.46 -14.59 -8.53
C ALA A 208 -4.87 -14.92 -9.05
N GLN A 209 -4.98 -15.53 -10.24
CA GLN A 209 -6.24 -16.08 -10.73
C GLN A 209 -6.81 -17.12 -9.77
N LYS A 210 -6.00 -18.11 -9.39
CA LYS A 210 -6.41 -19.16 -8.47
C LYS A 210 -6.86 -18.59 -7.12
N TYR A 211 -6.13 -17.60 -6.58
CA TYR A 211 -6.53 -16.93 -5.34
C TYR A 211 -7.89 -16.25 -5.47
N ALA A 212 -8.15 -15.56 -6.58
CA ALA A 212 -9.43 -14.93 -6.83
C ALA A 212 -10.57 -15.95 -6.91
N GLU A 213 -10.37 -17.04 -7.65
CA GLU A 213 -11.34 -18.15 -7.78
C GLU A 213 -11.63 -18.83 -6.43
N ASP A 214 -10.59 -19.25 -5.70
CA ASP A 214 -10.70 -19.93 -4.40
C ASP A 214 -11.41 -19.06 -3.35
N ASN A 215 -11.28 -17.73 -3.44
CA ASN A 215 -11.88 -16.77 -2.53
C ASN A 215 -13.13 -16.07 -3.10
N GLY A 216 -13.59 -16.39 -4.31
CA GLY A 216 -14.76 -15.77 -4.94
C GLY A 216 -14.65 -14.25 -5.17
N PHE A 217 -13.47 -13.77 -5.55
CA PHE A 217 -13.24 -12.40 -6.04
C PHE A 217 -13.30 -12.36 -7.57
N SER A 218 -13.55 -11.17 -8.13
CA SER A 218 -13.44 -10.96 -9.58
C SER A 218 -11.97 -11.05 -10.02
N PHE A 219 -11.71 -11.77 -11.11
CA PHE A 219 -10.41 -11.82 -11.75
C PHE A 219 -10.49 -11.27 -13.17
N ILE A 220 -9.56 -10.40 -13.55
CA ILE A 220 -9.39 -9.91 -14.91
C ILE A 220 -7.98 -10.27 -15.38
N PRO A 221 -7.83 -11.22 -16.32
CA PRO A 221 -6.53 -11.52 -16.88
C PRO A 221 -6.00 -10.40 -17.74
N PHE A 222 -4.68 -10.21 -17.71
CA PHE A 222 -3.93 -9.45 -18.70
C PHE A 222 -4.24 -9.99 -20.12
N GLY A 223 -4.48 -9.10 -21.09
CA GLY A 223 -4.72 -9.46 -22.49
C GLY A 223 -6.17 -9.74 -22.93
N ASN A 224 -7.12 -10.08 -22.04
CA ASN A 224 -8.53 -10.30 -22.49
C ASN A 224 -9.39 -9.03 -22.53
N ASN A 225 -8.86 -7.90 -22.05
CA ASN A 225 -9.48 -6.58 -22.14
C ASN A 225 -8.44 -5.54 -22.57
N SER A 226 -7.85 -5.74 -23.76
CA SER A 226 -7.21 -4.63 -24.48
C SER A 226 -8.31 -3.65 -24.90
N PHE A 227 -8.56 -2.63 -24.09
CA PHE A 227 -9.47 -1.55 -24.43
C PHE A 227 -8.75 -0.49 -25.27
N ASP A 228 -9.13 -0.35 -26.55
CA ASP A 228 -8.81 0.85 -27.32
C ASP A 228 -9.61 2.04 -26.78
N VAL A 229 -8.95 2.91 -26.00
CA VAL A 229 -9.57 4.02 -25.26
C VAL A 229 -9.44 5.35 -25.99
N SER A 230 -10.39 5.70 -26.87
CA SER A 230 -10.41 7.06 -27.44
C SER A 230 -11.11 8.04 -26.52
N ILE A 231 -10.48 9.19 -26.33
CA ILE A 231 -10.97 10.21 -25.41
C ILE A 231 -11.25 11.46 -26.24
N ASN A 232 -12.52 11.83 -26.39
CA ASN A 232 -12.89 13.18 -26.85
C ASN A 232 -12.76 14.17 -25.68
N GLY A 233 -11.51 14.38 -25.28
CA GLY A 233 -11.11 15.13 -24.10
C GLY A 233 -9.63 14.88 -23.81
N ASN A 234 -9.08 15.62 -22.86
CA ASN A 234 -7.70 15.42 -22.43
C ASN A 234 -7.63 14.17 -21.56
N LEU A 235 -6.71 13.25 -21.86
CA LEU A 235 -6.30 12.21 -20.93
C LEU A 235 -5.47 12.86 -19.83
N TYR A 236 -5.79 12.57 -18.58
CA TYR A 236 -4.98 12.95 -17.43
C TYR A 236 -4.70 11.68 -16.62
N PHE A 237 -3.44 11.51 -16.24
CA PHE A 237 -2.91 10.31 -15.61
C PHE A 237 -2.06 10.72 -14.42
N TYR A 238 -1.97 9.84 -13.42
CA TYR A 238 -1.23 10.11 -12.20
C TYR A 238 0.21 9.62 -12.40
N ASN A 239 1.16 10.55 -12.50
CA ASN A 239 2.58 10.23 -12.55
C ASN A 239 3.15 9.98 -11.14
N ASP A 240 4.33 9.34 -11.09
CA ASP A 240 5.07 9.08 -9.85
C ASP A 240 5.42 10.37 -9.05
N ASP A 241 5.33 11.54 -9.69
CA ASP A 241 5.52 12.87 -9.08
C ASP A 241 4.24 13.48 -8.48
N LYS A 242 3.13 12.72 -8.45
CA LYS A 242 1.78 13.13 -8.01
C LYS A 242 1.16 14.25 -8.87
N SER A 243 1.69 14.55 -10.05
CA SER A 243 1.11 15.52 -10.98
C SER A 243 0.11 14.87 -11.94
N PHE A 244 -0.88 15.66 -12.37
CA PHE A 244 -1.74 15.32 -13.50
C PHE A 244 -1.22 16.06 -14.72
N SER A 245 -0.55 15.35 -15.64
CA SER A 245 -0.14 15.94 -16.93
C SER A 245 -1.29 15.87 -17.94
N SER A 246 -1.48 16.97 -18.67
CA SER A 246 -2.39 17.08 -19.82
C SER A 246 -1.65 17.11 -21.17
N GLU A 247 -0.32 17.11 -21.16
CA GLU A 247 0.49 17.28 -22.37
C GLU A 247 1.50 16.15 -22.54
N ASN A 248 1.42 15.50 -23.69
CA ASN A 248 2.48 14.72 -24.33
C ASN A 248 3.22 13.71 -23.44
N ILE A 249 2.60 12.56 -23.19
CA ILE A 249 3.33 11.36 -22.74
C ILE A 249 4.30 10.94 -23.85
N ILE A 250 5.56 11.32 -23.74
CA ILE A 250 6.63 10.79 -24.58
C ILE A 250 7.13 9.49 -23.94
N ILE A 251 6.39 8.39 -24.16
CA ILE A 251 6.88 7.06 -23.81
C ILE A 251 8.09 6.78 -24.69
N LYS A 252 9.20 6.37 -24.08
CA LYS A 252 10.44 6.06 -24.78
C LYS A 252 10.69 4.57 -24.78
N ASN A 253 11.07 4.02 -25.93
CA ASN A 253 11.51 2.63 -26.01
C ASN A 253 12.86 2.44 -25.29
N LYS A 254 13.35 1.19 -25.18
CA LYS A 254 14.64 0.85 -24.53
C LYS A 254 15.87 1.57 -25.14
N SER A 255 15.74 2.16 -26.33
CA SER A 255 16.78 2.96 -26.99
C SER A 255 16.62 4.48 -26.79
N GLY A 256 15.66 4.93 -25.98
CA GLY A 256 15.39 6.34 -25.69
C GLY A 256 14.50 7.07 -26.71
N ASN A 257 13.99 6.38 -27.73
CA ASN A 257 13.20 6.99 -28.81
C ASN A 257 11.73 7.09 -28.44
N ALA A 258 11.12 8.26 -28.72
CA ALA A 258 9.69 8.51 -28.56
C ALA A 258 8.82 7.53 -29.35
N VAL A 259 7.79 6.98 -28.71
CA VAL A 259 6.75 6.13 -29.30
C VAL A 259 5.44 6.94 -29.36
N GLN A 260 4.76 6.91 -30.50
CA GLN A 260 3.46 7.55 -30.72
C GLN A 260 2.33 6.52 -30.56
N TYR A 261 1.20 6.95 -30.02
CA TYR A 261 0.00 6.12 -29.81
C TYR A 261 -1.23 6.80 -30.38
N SER A 262 -2.21 6.01 -30.78
CA SER A 262 -3.51 6.47 -31.30
C SER A 262 -4.61 5.55 -30.77
N PHE A 263 -5.77 6.09 -30.41
CA PHE A 263 -6.87 5.34 -29.77
C PHE A 263 -8.24 5.54 -30.47
N SER A 264 -9.14 4.54 -30.47
CA SER A 264 -10.53 4.58 -31.04
C SER A 264 -11.50 3.66 -30.26
N SER A 265 -12.64 4.06 -29.64
CA SER A 265 -13.55 5.22 -29.82
C SER A 265 -14.22 5.68 -28.49
N THR A 266 -15.39 6.34 -28.50
CA THR A 266 -16.10 7.00 -27.36
C THR A 266 -17.58 6.59 -27.22
N PRO A 267 -18.26 6.74 -26.04
CA PRO A 267 -17.77 6.86 -24.65
C PRO A 267 -18.60 6.07 -23.57
N ALA A 268 -18.24 6.25 -22.29
CA ALA A 268 -18.99 5.95 -21.06
C ALA A 268 -19.02 4.49 -20.57
N ASP A 269 -19.68 3.55 -21.25
CA ASP A 269 -20.03 2.25 -20.62
C ASP A 269 -18.84 1.33 -20.28
N VAL A 270 -17.69 1.53 -20.93
CA VAL A 270 -16.44 0.80 -20.63
C VAL A 270 -15.78 1.29 -19.34
N PHE A 271 -16.10 2.50 -18.90
CA PHE A 271 -15.67 3.09 -17.63
C PHE A 271 -16.73 2.96 -16.54
N GLN A 272 -17.48 1.85 -16.52
CA GLN A 272 -18.33 1.52 -15.37
C GLN A 272 -17.44 1.22 -14.16
N THR A 273 -17.20 2.31 -13.45
CA THR A 273 -16.56 2.46 -12.14
C THR A 273 -16.72 1.23 -11.25
N ASN A 274 -15.60 0.57 -10.97
CA ASN A 274 -15.37 0.17 -9.59
C ASN A 274 -15.48 1.45 -8.72
N LYS A 275 -15.95 1.34 -7.47
CA LYS A 275 -16.15 2.54 -6.60
C LYS A 275 -14.87 3.37 -6.36
N SER A 276 -13.69 2.85 -6.74
CA SER A 276 -12.43 3.57 -6.71
C SER A 276 -12.16 4.47 -7.91
N GLY A 277 -12.81 4.28 -9.07
CA GLY A 277 -12.65 5.13 -10.27
C GLY A 277 -11.30 4.98 -10.98
N LEU A 278 -10.69 3.80 -10.91
CA LEU A 278 -9.38 3.47 -11.49
C LEU A 278 -9.50 2.37 -12.55
N THR A 279 -8.97 2.62 -13.74
CA THR A 279 -8.90 1.68 -14.87
C THR A 279 -7.44 1.43 -15.24
N GLN A 280 -7.06 0.18 -15.47
CA GLN A 280 -5.73 -0.18 -15.95
C GLN A 280 -5.70 -0.15 -17.49
N ILE A 281 -4.65 0.45 -18.06
CA ILE A 281 -4.35 0.41 -19.50
C ILE A 281 -3.00 -0.26 -19.74
N GLU A 282 -2.90 -1.00 -20.84
CA GLU A 282 -1.66 -1.62 -21.29
C GLU A 282 -0.83 -0.58 -22.05
N LEU A 283 0.42 -0.37 -21.65
CA LEU A 283 1.39 0.38 -22.46
C LEU A 283 2.12 -0.60 -23.37
N LEU A 284 1.90 -0.48 -24.68
CA LEU A 284 2.52 -1.35 -25.68
C LEU A 284 3.79 -0.72 -26.28
N SER A 285 4.71 -1.54 -26.80
CA SER A 285 5.80 -1.10 -27.68
C SER A 285 5.34 -1.03 -29.12
N SER A 286 6.20 -0.49 -30.00
CA SER A 286 5.94 -0.35 -31.44
C SER A 286 5.75 -1.68 -32.21
N ASP A 287 5.92 -2.82 -31.54
CA ASP A 287 5.68 -4.18 -32.01
C ASP A 287 4.46 -4.85 -31.33
N ASN A 288 3.64 -4.06 -30.62
CA ASN A 288 2.52 -4.49 -29.78
C ASN A 288 2.86 -5.42 -28.60
N SER A 289 4.13 -5.57 -28.22
CA SER A 289 4.49 -6.22 -26.95
C SER A 289 4.11 -5.33 -25.76
N ILE A 290 3.67 -5.90 -24.64
CA ILE A 290 3.38 -5.12 -23.43
C ILE A 290 4.71 -4.64 -22.81
N ILE A 291 4.88 -3.32 -22.68
CA ILE A 291 5.99 -2.69 -21.94
C ILE A 291 5.70 -2.73 -20.44
N THR A 292 4.50 -2.28 -20.04
CA THR A 292 4.06 -2.18 -18.65
C THR A 292 2.55 -1.89 -18.57
N TYR A 293 2.00 -1.86 -17.36
CA TYR A 293 0.60 -1.51 -17.09
C TYR A 293 0.55 -0.16 -16.36
N VAL A 294 -0.32 0.76 -16.78
CA VAL A 294 -0.53 2.06 -16.13
C VAL A 294 -1.96 2.17 -15.65
N ASN A 295 -2.14 2.59 -14.40
CA ASN A 295 -3.46 2.88 -13.85
C ASN A 295 -3.83 4.34 -14.16
N VAL A 296 -4.88 4.53 -14.94
CA VAL A 296 -5.47 5.84 -15.26
C VAL A 296 -6.77 6.03 -14.50
N ARG A 297 -7.01 7.26 -14.02
CA ARG A 297 -8.35 7.71 -13.64
C ARG A 297 -8.88 8.56 -14.78
N VAL A 298 -9.98 8.15 -15.40
CA VAL A 298 -10.66 8.97 -16.41
C VAL A 298 -11.63 9.90 -15.71
N ALA A 299 -11.31 11.20 -15.70
CA ALA A 299 -12.24 12.23 -15.21
C ALA A 299 -13.28 12.54 -16.29
N MET A 300 -14.56 12.29 -16.01
CA MET A 300 -15.66 12.79 -16.83
C MET A 300 -16.01 14.22 -16.40
N ALA A 301 -15.75 15.20 -17.27
CA ALA A 301 -16.05 16.60 -16.98
C ALA A 301 -17.56 16.80 -16.79
N GLY A 302 -17.98 17.10 -15.55
CA GLY A 302 -19.36 17.20 -15.10
C GLY A 302 -19.86 16.01 -14.28
N ASP A 303 -19.09 14.93 -14.12
CA ASP A 303 -19.32 13.83 -13.18
C ASP A 303 -18.62 14.19 -11.85
N SER A 304 -19.36 14.86 -10.98
CA SER A 304 -18.85 15.49 -9.76
C SER A 304 -19.06 14.64 -8.51
N ASN A 305 -19.84 13.55 -8.62
CA ASN A 305 -19.98 12.54 -7.57
C ASN A 305 -19.13 11.27 -7.83
N MET A 306 -18.55 11.14 -9.04
CA MET A 306 -17.72 10.02 -9.50
C MET A 306 -18.50 8.69 -9.62
N ASP A 307 -19.78 8.75 -9.97
CA ASP A 307 -20.63 7.56 -10.19
C ASP A 307 -20.64 7.06 -11.65
N GLY A 308 -19.85 7.69 -12.53
CA GLY A 308 -19.73 7.36 -13.94
C GLY A 308 -20.83 7.96 -14.81
N LYS A 309 -21.77 8.74 -14.26
CA LYS A 309 -22.90 9.31 -14.99
C LYS A 309 -23.03 10.80 -14.73
N ILE A 310 -22.97 11.60 -15.80
CA ILE A 310 -23.29 13.02 -15.70
C ILE A 310 -24.81 13.17 -15.50
N THR A 311 -25.23 13.59 -14.31
CA THR A 311 -26.63 13.75 -13.90
C THR A 311 -26.87 15.07 -13.15
N VAL A 312 -28.12 15.32 -12.76
CA VAL A 312 -28.44 16.46 -11.89
C VAL A 312 -27.86 16.31 -10.47
N ALA A 313 -27.47 15.10 -10.07
CA ALA A 313 -26.81 14.85 -8.79
C ALA A 313 -25.42 15.51 -8.73
N ASP A 314 -24.74 15.64 -9.87
CA ASP A 314 -23.40 16.20 -10.03
C ASP A 314 -23.37 17.70 -9.98
N ALA A 315 -24.27 18.35 -10.72
CA ALA A 315 -24.50 19.78 -10.60
C ALA A 315 -24.80 20.15 -9.13
N ALA A 316 -25.59 19.32 -8.44
CA ALA A 316 -25.85 19.47 -7.01
C ALA A 316 -24.62 19.13 -6.14
N ALA A 317 -23.78 18.16 -6.50
CA ALA A 317 -22.56 17.80 -5.75
C ALA A 317 -21.53 18.94 -5.77
N THR A 318 -21.23 19.47 -6.96
CA THR A 318 -20.34 20.63 -7.13
C THR A 318 -20.90 21.85 -6.40
N ALA A 319 -22.19 22.17 -6.56
CA ALA A 319 -22.81 23.27 -5.84
C ALA A 319 -22.77 23.11 -4.30
N ARG A 320 -23.07 21.92 -3.77
CA ARG A 320 -22.99 21.62 -2.32
C ARG A 320 -21.56 21.79 -1.79
N LYS A 321 -20.56 21.32 -2.52
CA LYS A 321 -19.16 21.34 -2.08
C LYS A 321 -18.58 22.76 -2.09
N LEU A 322 -18.89 23.54 -3.12
CA LEU A 322 -18.59 24.98 -3.19
C LEU A 322 -19.28 25.77 -2.07
N ALA A 323 -20.57 25.53 -1.83
CA ALA A 323 -21.32 26.16 -0.75
C ALA A 323 -20.75 25.84 0.64
N GLY A 324 -20.27 24.61 0.83
CA GLY A 324 -19.55 24.18 2.04
C GLY A 324 -18.12 24.73 2.17
N LYS A 325 -17.64 25.55 1.23
CA LYS A 325 -16.26 26.07 1.15
C LYS A 325 -15.18 24.97 1.25
N LYS A 326 -15.49 23.74 0.84
CA LYS A 326 -14.52 22.65 0.85
C LYS A 326 -13.59 22.78 -0.35
N SER A 327 -12.29 22.64 -0.12
CA SER A 327 -11.32 22.47 -1.19
C SER A 327 -11.64 21.21 -2.00
N PHE A 328 -11.44 21.29 -3.31
CA PHE A 328 -11.42 20.14 -4.20
C PHE A 328 -9.97 19.65 -4.31
N THR A 329 -9.76 18.33 -4.27
CA THR A 329 -8.51 17.73 -4.75
C THR A 329 -8.34 18.01 -6.25
N LEU A 330 -7.14 17.77 -6.79
CA LEU A 330 -6.87 18.00 -8.21
C LEU A 330 -7.79 17.17 -9.11
N PHE A 331 -8.02 15.89 -8.79
CA PHE A 331 -8.96 15.03 -9.52
C PHE A 331 -10.42 15.49 -9.40
N GLU A 332 -10.88 15.86 -8.20
CA GLU A 332 -12.24 16.39 -8.01
C GLU A 332 -12.45 17.73 -8.74
N ASN A 333 -11.42 18.59 -8.83
CA ASN A 333 -11.50 19.80 -9.65
C ASN A 333 -11.70 19.44 -11.14
N MET A 334 -10.98 18.45 -11.66
CA MET A 334 -11.10 18.02 -13.07
C MET A 334 -12.46 17.39 -13.39
N CYS A 335 -13.04 16.66 -12.44
CA CYS A 335 -14.41 16.15 -12.50
C CYS A 335 -15.47 17.27 -12.47
N ALA A 336 -15.22 18.33 -11.71
CA ALA A 336 -16.17 19.40 -11.46
C ALA A 336 -16.00 20.64 -12.37
N ASP A 337 -14.83 20.84 -13.00
CA ASP A 337 -14.54 21.85 -14.02
C ASP A 337 -15.16 21.42 -15.36
N LYS A 338 -16.44 21.75 -15.53
CA LYS A 338 -17.21 21.40 -16.72
C LYS A 338 -16.87 22.30 -17.90
N ASN A 339 -16.51 23.56 -17.64
CA ASN A 339 -16.24 24.55 -18.68
C ASN A 339 -14.79 24.49 -19.22
N LYS A 340 -13.88 23.81 -18.49
CA LYS A 340 -12.45 23.64 -18.75
C LYS A 340 -11.63 24.93 -18.64
N ASP A 341 -12.00 25.85 -17.76
CA ASP A 341 -11.26 27.09 -17.48
C ASP A 341 -10.17 26.96 -16.40
N GLY A 342 -10.04 25.76 -15.80
CA GLY A 342 -9.08 25.44 -14.76
C GLY A 342 -9.57 25.78 -13.34
N LYS A 343 -10.83 26.18 -13.17
CA LYS A 343 -11.41 26.53 -11.86
C LYS A 343 -12.80 25.93 -11.70
N THR A 344 -12.97 25.08 -10.70
CA THR A 344 -14.31 24.66 -10.31
C THR A 344 -15.08 25.80 -9.65
N THR A 345 -16.18 26.21 -10.28
CA THR A 345 -17.05 27.29 -9.81
C THR A 345 -18.53 26.95 -9.93
N VAL A 346 -19.41 27.87 -9.50
CA VAL A 346 -20.86 27.73 -9.73
C VAL A 346 -21.23 27.78 -11.22
N ALA A 347 -20.35 28.30 -12.08
CA ALA A 347 -20.56 28.31 -13.53
C ALA A 347 -20.55 26.89 -14.11
N ASP A 348 -19.80 25.98 -13.50
CA ASP A 348 -19.66 24.58 -13.91
C ASP A 348 -20.86 23.73 -13.50
N ALA A 349 -21.30 23.86 -12.24
CA ALA A 349 -22.58 23.30 -11.81
C ALA A 349 -23.73 23.75 -12.74
N ALA A 350 -23.74 25.03 -13.11
CA ALA A 350 -24.69 25.57 -14.08
C ALA A 350 -24.46 25.10 -15.52
N ALA A 351 -23.22 24.77 -15.93
CA ALA A 351 -22.92 24.20 -17.24
C ALA A 351 -23.43 22.77 -17.33
N THR A 352 -23.13 21.92 -16.34
CA THR A 352 -23.64 20.55 -16.22
C THR A 352 -25.17 20.52 -16.25
N ALA A 353 -25.83 21.36 -15.42
CA ALA A 353 -27.29 21.45 -15.41
C ALA A 353 -27.89 21.90 -16.76
N ARG A 354 -27.26 22.86 -17.46
CA ARG A 354 -27.72 23.34 -18.77
C ARG A 354 -27.55 22.32 -19.88
N GLU A 355 -26.47 21.53 -19.86
CA GLU A 355 -26.27 20.44 -20.81
C GLU A 355 -27.33 19.35 -20.66
N LEU A 356 -27.63 18.97 -19.43
CA LEU A 356 -28.68 17.99 -19.11
C LEU A 356 -30.07 18.49 -19.53
N ALA A 357 -30.41 19.76 -19.26
CA ALA A 357 -31.68 20.34 -19.68
C ALA A 357 -31.90 20.28 -21.21
N LYS A 358 -30.83 20.42 -22.02
CA LYS A 358 -30.88 20.28 -23.48
C LYS A 358 -31.06 18.83 -23.97
N LYS A 359 -30.90 17.83 -23.11
CA LYS A 359 -31.02 16.41 -23.45
C LYS A 359 -32.45 15.85 -23.25
N TYR A 360 -33.31 16.61 -22.57
CA TYR A 360 -34.70 16.25 -22.26
C TYR A 360 -35.73 17.19 -22.91
N HIS A 361 -35.31 17.95 -23.93
CA HIS A 361 -36.12 18.84 -24.78
C HIS A 361 -35.75 18.60 -26.24
#